data_AF-A0AA43D3P3-F1
#
_entry.id   AF-A0AA43D3P3-F1
#
_cell.length_a   1.000
_cell.length_b   1.000
_cell.length_c   1.000
_cell.angle_alpha   90.00
_cell.angle_beta   90.00
_cell.angle_gamma   90.00
#
_symmetry.space_group_name_H-M   'P 1'
#
loop_
_entity.id
_entity.type
_entity.pdbx_description
1 polymer ?
#
loop_
_entity_poly.entity_id
_entity_poly.type
_entity_poly.pdbx_seq_one_letter_code
_entity_poly.pdbx_strand_id
1 'polypeptide(L)'
;IRGLQSVLLRHEASPFEQGMLKLTEASYFMLTAQSDECLRAVHEGLEIERSTGAHVMIHQLLALGAGGALAGGNVEAAERMLGESTRLPGPRARFDACLLHLFATWLALLKHDTTAAYQQQRLALTAAIELGSPHFEALCRMAAAQVLYEVGDIRGALAHFQRVYDTARKIPNHLLDFTGLMTYASVALESGKRPRSGMRALKLALEIATPRNYLSFLLWRPEMLAGLCSHALEAGIEREFVSNIIHSRGLVLDAADAANADWPWPYRVRTLGQFRLLRNDEPVTFTGKAQRRPLDLLRVLIACGARDVPVERITEALWPRIDGDSAHRSFTTTLHRLRKLLGKDRALHLSEGKLTLNGRHMWTDVWAFEQTTARIEQHLRRPREHIDQEVLDRLCERMTGLYAGPFLGNEPEEPWMFAARERLRHRLVRTLQDVCRHAQQAGTLERATGWLERVIEADGIVEGLYRQLMTCYAHLGRRASVTETYDRCRNAFATMCHGEPSAETRSHYEQLIASA
;
A
#
# COMPACT_ATOMS: atom_id res chain seq x y z
N ILE A 1 11.77 -34.93 -6.92
CA ILE A 1 13.13 -34.43 -6.59
C ILE A 1 13.85 -35.39 -5.65
N ARG A 2 13.47 -35.54 -4.37
CA ARG A 2 14.16 -36.46 -3.42
C ARG A 2 14.30 -37.90 -3.93
N GLY A 3 13.27 -38.42 -4.60
CA GLY A 3 13.33 -39.73 -5.25
C GLY A 3 14.25 -39.81 -6.46
N LEU A 4 14.41 -38.72 -7.23
CA LEU A 4 15.35 -38.67 -8.36
C LEU A 4 16.79 -38.54 -7.86
N GLN A 5 17.02 -37.69 -6.84
CA GLN A 5 18.30 -37.57 -6.15
C GLN A 5 18.76 -38.93 -5.58
N SER A 6 17.85 -39.68 -4.94
CA SER A 6 18.21 -40.99 -4.38
C SER A 6 18.50 -42.05 -5.44
N VAL A 7 17.87 -41.98 -6.61
CA VAL A 7 18.19 -42.86 -7.75
C VAL A 7 19.57 -42.52 -8.31
N LEU A 8 19.88 -41.25 -8.53
CA LEU A 8 21.17 -40.82 -9.05
C LEU A 8 22.34 -41.08 -8.08
N LEU A 9 22.09 -41.09 -6.77
CA LEU A 9 23.09 -41.49 -5.77
C LEU A 9 23.38 -43.00 -5.73
N ARG A 10 22.48 -43.83 -6.28
CA ARG A 10 22.59 -45.31 -6.28
C ARG A 10 23.21 -45.88 -7.55
N HIS A 11 23.48 -45.03 -8.56
CA HIS A 11 24.02 -45.42 -9.85
C HIS A 11 25.16 -44.47 -10.25
N GLU A 12 26.10 -44.91 -11.09
CA GLU A 12 27.08 -44.02 -11.71
C GLU A 12 26.36 -43.10 -12.72
N ALA A 13 25.92 -41.94 -12.26
CA ALA A 13 25.22 -40.97 -13.09
C ALA A 13 26.20 -40.20 -13.98
N SER A 14 25.97 -40.24 -15.29
CA SER A 14 26.70 -39.43 -16.25
C SER A 14 26.47 -37.92 -15.98
N PRO A 15 27.41 -37.06 -16.37
CA PRO A 15 27.24 -35.62 -16.18
C PRO A 15 25.98 -35.05 -16.86
N PHE A 16 25.58 -35.62 -18.00
CA PHE A 16 24.34 -35.25 -18.67
C PHE A 16 23.10 -35.54 -17.80
N GLU A 17 23.02 -36.71 -17.17
CA GLU A 17 21.92 -37.08 -16.26
C GLU A 17 21.88 -36.20 -15.01
N GLN A 18 23.05 -35.82 -14.49
CA GLN A 18 23.15 -34.88 -13.38
C GLN A 18 22.66 -33.48 -13.80
N GLY A 19 23.01 -33.01 -15.00
CA GLY A 19 22.51 -31.76 -15.57
C GLY A 19 20.98 -31.75 -15.70
N MET A 20 20.38 -32.86 -16.16
CA MET A 20 18.92 -33.01 -16.27
C MET A 20 18.22 -32.96 -14.91
N LEU A 21 18.83 -33.53 -13.86
CA LEU A 21 18.33 -33.38 -12.49
C LEU A 21 18.34 -31.91 -12.08
N LYS A 22 19.45 -31.20 -12.30
CA LYS A 22 19.59 -29.79 -11.94
C LYS A 22 18.61 -28.90 -12.69
N LEU A 23 18.36 -29.18 -13.96
CA LEU A 23 17.32 -28.52 -14.73
C LEU A 23 15.93 -28.71 -14.11
N THR A 24 15.61 -29.94 -13.68
CA THR A 24 14.33 -30.27 -13.03
C THR A 24 14.19 -29.58 -11.67
N GLU A 25 15.25 -29.56 -10.87
CA GLU A 25 15.31 -28.85 -9.58
C GLU A 25 15.09 -27.35 -9.79
N ALA A 26 15.86 -26.73 -10.71
CA ALA A 26 15.75 -25.32 -11.05
C ALA A 26 14.33 -24.96 -11.52
N SER A 27 13.72 -25.79 -12.37
CA SER A 27 12.36 -25.57 -12.86
C SER A 27 11.33 -25.64 -11.73
N TYR A 28 11.45 -26.61 -10.82
CA TYR A 28 10.54 -26.72 -9.68
C TYR A 28 10.68 -25.51 -8.76
N PHE A 29 11.91 -25.17 -8.38
CA PHE A 29 12.19 -24.05 -7.46
C PHE A 29 11.82 -22.70 -8.05
N MET A 30 11.97 -22.51 -9.37
CA MET A 30 11.51 -21.30 -10.07
C MET A 30 9.99 -21.18 -10.00
N LEU A 31 9.25 -22.26 -10.26
CA LEU A 31 7.78 -22.26 -10.21
C LEU A 31 7.23 -22.08 -8.79
N THR A 32 7.93 -22.58 -7.77
CA THR A 32 7.56 -22.40 -6.36
C THR A 32 8.19 -21.16 -5.72
N ALA A 33 8.94 -20.36 -6.50
CA ALA A 33 9.66 -19.16 -6.10
C ALA A 33 10.64 -19.32 -4.92
N GLN A 34 11.21 -20.51 -4.79
CA GLN A 34 12.34 -20.79 -3.91
C GLN A 34 13.62 -20.29 -4.59
N SER A 35 13.87 -18.99 -4.47
CA SER A 35 14.83 -18.27 -5.31
C SER A 35 16.26 -18.71 -5.06
N ASP A 36 16.65 -18.88 -3.80
CA ASP A 36 18.01 -19.29 -3.43
C ASP A 36 18.31 -20.73 -3.88
N GLU A 37 17.35 -21.64 -3.69
CA GLU A 37 17.45 -23.03 -4.14
C GLU A 37 17.47 -23.12 -5.66
N CYS A 38 16.67 -22.30 -6.36
CA CYS A 38 16.67 -22.21 -7.82
C CYS A 38 18.04 -21.76 -8.33
N LEU A 39 18.59 -20.67 -7.79
CA LEU A 39 19.89 -20.15 -8.20
C LEU A 39 21.02 -21.13 -7.90
N ARG A 40 20.96 -21.84 -6.78
CA ARG A 40 21.92 -22.90 -6.45
C ARG A 40 21.86 -24.04 -7.47
N ALA A 41 20.66 -24.56 -7.76
CA ALA A 41 20.48 -25.63 -8.74
C ALA A 41 20.95 -25.21 -10.15
N VAL A 42 20.68 -23.97 -10.55
CA VAL A 42 21.15 -23.42 -11.84
C VAL A 42 22.67 -23.28 -11.87
N HIS A 43 23.28 -22.79 -10.80
CA HIS A 43 24.74 -22.67 -10.72
C HIS A 43 25.42 -24.03 -10.86
N GLU A 44 25.00 -25.03 -10.07
CA GLU A 44 25.52 -26.40 -10.13
C GLU A 44 25.30 -27.02 -11.52
N GLY A 45 24.12 -26.82 -12.13
CA GLY A 45 23.83 -27.30 -13.48
C GLY A 45 24.74 -26.67 -14.56
N LEU A 46 25.01 -25.36 -14.46
CA LEU A 46 25.91 -24.66 -15.38
C LEU A 46 27.36 -25.12 -15.25
N GLU A 47 27.83 -25.42 -14.03
CA GLU A 47 29.16 -25.99 -13.81
C GLU A 47 29.31 -27.37 -14.46
N ILE A 48 28.29 -28.22 -14.35
CA ILE A 48 28.26 -29.54 -15.00
C ILE A 48 28.29 -29.39 -16.53
N GLU A 49 27.46 -28.52 -17.11
CA GLU A 49 27.43 -28.29 -18.56
C GLU A 49 28.75 -27.72 -19.09
N ARG A 50 29.38 -26.80 -18.37
CA ARG A 50 30.65 -26.17 -18.76
C ARG A 50 31.85 -27.09 -18.62
N SER A 51 31.89 -27.94 -17.59
CA SER A 51 32.98 -28.89 -17.37
C SER A 51 32.97 -30.06 -18.36
N THR A 52 31.80 -30.39 -18.90
CA THR A 52 31.61 -31.53 -19.82
C THR A 52 31.65 -31.14 -21.29
N GLY A 53 31.49 -29.85 -21.61
CA GLY A 53 31.41 -29.35 -22.97
C GLY A 53 30.13 -29.76 -23.71
N ALA A 54 29.14 -30.30 -23.01
CA ALA A 54 27.89 -30.77 -23.63
C ALA A 54 27.06 -29.60 -24.19
N HIS A 55 27.04 -28.46 -23.48
CA HIS A 55 26.38 -27.21 -23.88
C HIS A 55 24.92 -27.37 -24.37
N VAL A 56 24.19 -28.37 -23.85
CA VAL A 56 22.83 -28.71 -24.31
C VAL A 56 21.78 -27.89 -23.56
N MET A 57 21.97 -27.67 -22.25
CA MET A 57 20.94 -27.11 -21.37
C MET A 57 21.24 -25.69 -20.88
N ILE A 58 22.33 -25.08 -21.36
CA ILE A 58 22.80 -23.79 -20.84
C ILE A 58 21.75 -22.68 -21.02
N HIS A 59 21.13 -22.56 -22.20
CA HIS A 59 20.10 -21.54 -22.44
C HIS A 59 18.89 -21.72 -21.52
N GLN A 60 18.47 -22.95 -21.29
CA GLN A 60 17.34 -23.27 -20.44
C GLN A 60 17.66 -23.01 -18.95
N LEU A 61 18.83 -23.44 -18.48
CA LEU A 61 19.30 -23.17 -17.11
C LEU A 61 19.40 -21.65 -16.84
N LEU A 62 19.95 -20.88 -17.79
CA LEU A 62 20.02 -19.43 -17.70
C LEU A 62 18.63 -18.79 -17.68
N ALA A 63 17.68 -19.27 -18.49
CA ALA A 63 16.31 -18.77 -18.48
C ALA A 63 15.61 -19.07 -17.14
N LEU A 64 15.69 -20.31 -16.64
CA LEU A 64 15.13 -20.69 -15.34
C LEU A 64 15.75 -19.89 -14.19
N GLY A 65 17.06 -19.68 -14.21
CA GLY A 65 17.76 -18.87 -13.22
C GLY A 65 17.38 -17.40 -13.28
N ALA A 66 17.17 -16.84 -14.47
CA ALA A 66 16.61 -15.50 -14.60
C ALA A 66 15.21 -15.40 -13.99
N GLY A 67 14.33 -16.37 -14.26
CA GLY A 67 13.01 -16.46 -13.63
C GLY A 67 13.08 -16.56 -12.10
N GLY A 68 13.96 -17.41 -11.56
CA GLY A 68 14.20 -17.55 -10.13
C GLY A 68 14.75 -16.27 -9.48
N ALA A 69 15.69 -15.59 -10.14
CA ALA A 69 16.23 -14.31 -9.70
C ALA A 69 15.14 -13.22 -9.65
N LEU A 70 14.30 -13.13 -10.69
CA LEU A 70 13.18 -12.18 -10.73
C LEU A 70 12.16 -12.46 -9.62
N ALA A 71 11.83 -13.73 -9.36
CA ALA A 71 10.92 -14.13 -8.30
C ALA A 71 11.40 -13.69 -6.89
N GLY A 72 12.73 -13.69 -6.69
CA GLY A 72 13.41 -13.21 -5.49
C GLY A 72 13.73 -11.70 -5.47
N GLY A 73 13.38 -10.95 -6.52
CA GLY A 73 13.66 -9.51 -6.62
C GLY A 73 15.11 -9.16 -6.99
N ASN A 74 15.92 -10.13 -7.41
CA ASN A 74 17.31 -9.92 -7.82
C ASN A 74 17.39 -9.55 -9.32
N VAL A 75 17.01 -8.30 -9.62
CA VAL A 75 16.97 -7.74 -10.99
C VAL A 75 18.34 -7.83 -11.69
N GLU A 76 19.42 -7.57 -10.96
CA GLU A 76 20.79 -7.61 -11.51
C GLU A 76 21.21 -9.02 -11.92
N ALA A 77 20.92 -10.03 -11.10
CA ALA A 77 21.22 -11.42 -11.46
C ALA A 77 20.43 -11.86 -12.70
N ALA A 78 19.14 -11.50 -12.77
CA ALA A 78 18.32 -11.80 -13.93
C ALA A 78 18.87 -11.15 -15.21
N GLU A 79 19.24 -9.88 -15.15
CA GLU A 79 19.83 -9.15 -16.29
C GLU A 79 21.15 -9.79 -16.76
N ARG A 80 22.02 -10.19 -15.83
CA ARG A 80 23.27 -10.90 -16.17
C ARG A 80 22.98 -12.22 -16.88
N MET A 81 22.06 -13.04 -16.38
CA MET A 81 21.76 -14.37 -16.95
C MET A 81 21.10 -14.29 -18.33
N LEU A 82 20.16 -13.35 -18.51
CA LEU A 82 19.55 -13.09 -19.82
C LEU A 82 20.58 -12.54 -20.82
N GLY A 83 21.47 -11.66 -20.36
CA GLY A 83 22.57 -11.13 -21.15
C GLY A 83 23.57 -12.21 -21.57
N GLU A 84 23.92 -13.13 -20.67
CA GLU A 84 24.78 -14.28 -20.96
C GLU A 84 24.16 -15.18 -22.03
N SER A 85 22.88 -15.56 -21.86
CA SER A 85 22.14 -16.38 -22.83
C SER A 85 22.06 -15.72 -24.21
N THR A 86 22.10 -14.38 -24.26
CA THR A 86 22.11 -13.62 -25.52
C THR A 86 23.41 -13.73 -26.30
N ARG A 87 24.55 -13.83 -25.59
CA ARG A 87 25.90 -13.86 -26.18
C ARG A 87 26.34 -15.26 -26.59
N LEU A 88 25.71 -16.30 -26.06
CA LEU A 88 26.07 -17.68 -26.38
C LEU A 88 25.74 -18.00 -27.85
N PRO A 89 26.67 -18.62 -28.59
CA PRO A 89 26.46 -19.04 -29.97
C PRO A 89 25.59 -20.31 -30.03
N GLY A 90 24.82 -20.45 -31.10
CA GLY A 90 24.04 -21.67 -31.39
C GLY A 90 22.54 -21.44 -31.50
N PRO A 91 21.81 -22.40 -32.12
CA PRO A 91 20.37 -22.32 -32.24
C PRO A 91 19.70 -22.49 -30.88
N ARG A 92 18.76 -21.59 -30.55
CA ARG A 92 17.93 -21.73 -29.36
C ARG A 92 16.76 -22.66 -29.65
N ALA A 93 16.49 -23.59 -28.75
CA ALA A 93 15.23 -24.33 -28.81
C ALA A 93 14.06 -23.34 -28.67
N ARG A 94 12.95 -23.61 -29.36
CA ARG A 94 11.76 -22.73 -29.34
C ARG A 94 11.24 -22.50 -27.91
N PHE A 95 11.33 -23.54 -27.08
CA PHE A 95 10.98 -23.48 -25.66
C PHE A 95 11.84 -22.48 -24.89
N ASP A 96 13.16 -22.53 -25.07
CA ASP A 96 14.10 -21.63 -24.38
C ASP A 96 13.90 -20.19 -24.84
N ALA A 97 13.68 -19.97 -26.14
CA ALA A 97 13.37 -18.65 -26.68
C ALA A 97 12.09 -18.08 -26.03
N CYS A 98 11.03 -18.89 -25.88
CA CYS A 98 9.80 -18.49 -25.20
C CYS A 98 10.07 -18.06 -23.75
N LEU A 99 10.80 -18.85 -22.97
CA LEU A 99 11.13 -18.53 -21.58
C LEU A 99 12.00 -17.27 -21.45
N LEU A 100 13.02 -17.13 -22.30
CA LEU A 100 13.91 -15.98 -22.31
C LEU A 100 13.13 -14.69 -22.61
N HIS A 101 12.28 -14.69 -23.63
CA HIS A 101 11.45 -13.52 -23.96
C HIS A 101 10.42 -13.21 -22.86
N LEU A 102 9.83 -14.22 -22.22
CA LEU A 102 8.92 -14.03 -21.09
C LEU A 102 9.63 -13.36 -19.90
N PHE A 103 10.81 -13.85 -19.51
CA PHE A 103 11.55 -13.27 -18.38
C PHE A 103 12.21 -11.94 -18.73
N ALA A 104 12.61 -11.72 -19.98
CA ALA A 104 13.02 -10.41 -20.46
C ALA A 104 11.88 -9.39 -20.41
N THR A 105 10.64 -9.81 -20.70
CA THR A 105 9.44 -8.98 -20.52
C THR A 105 9.26 -8.59 -19.06
N TRP A 106 9.38 -9.56 -18.14
CA TRP A 106 9.24 -9.30 -16.71
C TRP A 106 10.35 -8.38 -16.18
N LEU A 107 11.59 -8.60 -16.60
CA LEU A 107 12.71 -7.71 -16.28
C LEU A 107 12.46 -6.28 -16.76
N ALA A 108 12.02 -6.11 -18.00
CA ALA A 108 11.72 -4.79 -18.56
C ALA A 108 10.58 -4.08 -17.81
N LEU A 109 9.54 -4.81 -17.40
CA LEU A 109 8.47 -4.29 -16.54
C LEU A 109 9.00 -3.81 -15.17
N LEU A 110 9.91 -4.56 -14.53
CA LEU A 110 10.52 -4.15 -13.25
C LEU A 110 11.48 -2.96 -13.40
N LYS A 111 12.10 -2.78 -14.58
CA LYS A 111 12.93 -1.62 -14.90
C LYS A 111 12.13 -0.42 -15.41
N HIS A 112 10.81 -0.54 -15.50
CA HIS A 112 9.91 0.45 -16.12
C HIS A 112 10.28 0.81 -17.58
N ASP A 113 10.91 -0.11 -18.32
CA ASP A 113 11.21 0.03 -19.75
C ASP A 113 10.04 -0.50 -20.57
N THR A 114 9.06 0.36 -20.81
CA THR A 114 7.83 0.02 -21.54
C THR A 114 8.10 -0.37 -22.99
N THR A 115 9.15 0.17 -23.62
CA THR A 115 9.49 -0.13 -25.01
C THR A 115 10.06 -1.53 -25.13
N ALA A 116 11.05 -1.88 -24.29
CA ALA A 116 11.61 -3.22 -24.26
C ALA A 116 10.53 -4.25 -23.86
N ALA A 117 9.70 -3.95 -22.86
CA ALA A 117 8.63 -4.83 -22.42
C ALA A 117 7.63 -5.13 -23.56
N TYR A 118 7.24 -4.11 -24.34
CA TYR A 118 6.34 -4.27 -25.48
C TYR A 118 6.94 -5.12 -26.61
N GLN A 119 8.24 -4.99 -26.87
CA GLN A 119 8.91 -5.81 -27.88
C GLN A 119 9.02 -7.27 -27.42
N GLN A 120 9.52 -7.49 -26.19
CA GLN A 120 9.77 -8.82 -25.66
C GLN A 120 8.48 -9.62 -25.47
N GLN A 121 7.39 -8.99 -25.02
CA GLN A 121 6.12 -9.71 -24.81
C GLN A 121 5.56 -10.27 -26.13
N ARG A 122 5.72 -9.54 -27.24
CA ARG A 122 5.26 -9.99 -28.56
C ARG A 122 6.04 -11.22 -29.00
N LEU A 123 7.37 -11.19 -28.86
CA LEU A 123 8.23 -12.31 -29.18
C LEU A 123 7.90 -13.53 -28.31
N ALA A 124 7.67 -13.33 -27.00
CA ALA A 124 7.27 -14.38 -26.08
C ALA A 124 5.93 -15.01 -26.48
N LEU A 125 4.92 -14.20 -26.76
CA LEU A 125 3.59 -14.70 -27.13
C LEU A 125 3.60 -15.44 -28.47
N THR A 126 4.30 -14.92 -29.48
CA THR A 126 4.46 -15.62 -30.77
C THR A 126 5.16 -16.96 -30.57
N ALA A 127 6.28 -16.98 -29.84
CA ALA A 127 7.01 -18.22 -29.56
C ALA A 127 6.14 -19.23 -28.77
N ALA A 128 5.32 -18.78 -27.83
CA ALA A 128 4.43 -19.64 -27.05
C ALA A 128 3.32 -20.28 -27.90
N ILE A 129 2.75 -19.51 -28.85
CA ILE A 129 1.73 -20.01 -29.79
C ILE A 129 2.36 -21.04 -30.74
N GLU A 130 3.54 -20.75 -31.30
CA GLU A 130 4.26 -21.65 -32.19
C GLU A 130 4.75 -22.93 -31.50
N LEU A 131 5.07 -22.84 -30.20
CA LEU A 131 5.39 -23.98 -29.36
C LEU A 131 4.16 -24.89 -29.14
N GLY A 132 2.95 -24.35 -29.26
CA GLY A 132 1.71 -25.10 -29.03
C GLY A 132 1.48 -25.49 -27.57
N SER A 133 2.10 -24.79 -26.62
CA SER A 133 1.94 -25.05 -25.19
C SER A 133 0.91 -24.12 -24.56
N PRO A 134 -0.31 -24.60 -24.20
CA PRO A 134 -1.33 -23.71 -23.66
C PRO A 134 -0.92 -23.11 -22.31
N HIS A 135 -0.14 -23.83 -21.50
CA HIS A 135 0.39 -23.31 -20.24
C HIS A 135 1.24 -22.05 -20.43
N PHE A 136 2.22 -22.09 -21.34
CA PHE A 136 3.08 -20.95 -21.62
C PHE A 136 2.39 -19.85 -22.42
N GLU A 137 1.44 -20.21 -23.30
CA GLU A 137 0.57 -19.23 -23.95
C GLU A 137 -0.20 -18.40 -22.91
N ALA A 138 -0.75 -19.05 -21.88
CA ALA A 138 -1.46 -18.34 -20.81
C ALA A 138 -0.52 -17.38 -20.05
N LEU A 139 0.68 -17.81 -19.67
CA LEU A 139 1.67 -16.94 -19.00
C LEU A 139 2.08 -15.76 -19.89
N CYS A 140 2.36 -15.99 -21.16
CA CYS A 140 2.74 -14.91 -22.09
C CYS A 140 1.58 -13.94 -22.33
N ARG A 141 0.33 -14.41 -22.34
CA ARG A 141 -0.85 -13.53 -22.39
C ARG A 141 -1.04 -12.71 -21.13
N MET A 142 -0.73 -13.26 -19.94
CA MET A 142 -0.73 -12.48 -18.69
C MET A 142 0.35 -11.39 -18.74
N ALA A 143 1.56 -11.71 -19.21
CA ALA A 143 2.63 -10.74 -19.38
C ALA A 143 2.24 -9.63 -20.39
N ALA A 144 1.67 -10.01 -21.54
CA ALA A 144 1.15 -9.08 -22.53
C ALA A 144 0.07 -8.15 -21.94
N ALA A 145 -0.83 -8.68 -21.12
CA ALA A 145 -1.86 -7.89 -20.46
C ALA A 145 -1.27 -6.83 -19.52
N GLN A 146 -0.25 -7.17 -18.73
CA GLN A 146 0.43 -6.20 -17.87
C GLN A 146 1.13 -5.13 -18.71
N VAL A 147 1.83 -5.50 -19.78
CA VAL A 147 2.51 -4.53 -20.65
C VAL A 147 1.53 -3.60 -21.34
N LEU A 148 0.41 -4.12 -21.86
CA LEU A 148 -0.64 -3.31 -22.48
C LEU A 148 -1.27 -2.33 -21.48
N TYR A 149 -1.42 -2.73 -20.23
CA TYR A 149 -1.88 -1.85 -19.17
C TYR A 149 -0.90 -0.70 -18.92
N GLU A 150 0.41 -0.97 -18.83
CA GLU A 150 1.45 0.07 -18.64
C GLU A 150 1.52 1.08 -19.79
N VAL A 151 1.23 0.67 -21.03
CA VAL A 151 1.15 1.61 -22.19
C VAL A 151 -0.22 2.28 -22.33
N GLY A 152 -1.14 2.06 -21.39
CA GLY A 152 -2.46 2.68 -21.33
C GLY A 152 -3.57 1.97 -22.12
N ASP A 153 -3.30 0.85 -22.78
CA ASP A 153 -4.30 0.04 -23.49
C ASP A 153 -5.02 -0.93 -22.54
N ILE A 154 -5.91 -0.37 -21.71
CA ILE A 154 -6.72 -1.14 -20.75
C ILE A 154 -7.64 -2.14 -21.46
N ARG A 155 -8.16 -1.80 -22.65
CA ARG A 155 -9.08 -2.69 -23.39
C ARG A 155 -8.33 -3.90 -23.93
N GLY A 156 -7.17 -3.69 -24.54
CA GLY A 156 -6.28 -4.76 -24.99
C GLY A 156 -5.84 -5.65 -23.84
N ALA A 157 -5.42 -5.05 -22.72
CA ALA A 157 -5.05 -5.79 -21.52
C ALA A 157 -6.17 -6.73 -21.03
N LEU A 158 -7.40 -6.20 -20.91
CA LEU A 158 -8.55 -7.00 -20.47
C LEU A 158 -8.95 -8.10 -21.47
N ALA A 159 -8.72 -7.91 -22.77
CA ALA A 159 -9.06 -8.89 -23.81
C ALA A 159 -8.22 -10.18 -23.71
N HIS A 160 -6.97 -10.10 -23.23
CA HIS A 160 -6.13 -11.28 -23.04
C HIS A 160 -6.68 -12.26 -22.00
N PHE A 161 -7.37 -11.77 -20.97
CA PHE A 161 -7.82 -12.61 -19.85
C PHE A 161 -8.94 -13.56 -20.20
N GLN A 162 -9.73 -13.29 -21.25
CA GLN A 162 -10.72 -14.24 -21.74
C GLN A 162 -10.03 -15.55 -22.18
N ARG A 163 -8.93 -15.42 -22.93
CA ARG A 163 -8.17 -16.57 -23.42
C ARG A 163 -7.38 -17.26 -22.32
N VAL A 164 -6.87 -16.49 -21.35
CA VAL A 164 -6.23 -17.06 -20.15
C VAL A 164 -7.22 -17.93 -19.37
N TYR A 165 -8.44 -17.45 -19.15
CA TYR A 165 -9.49 -18.20 -18.45
C TYR A 165 -9.88 -19.49 -19.18
N ASP A 166 -10.04 -19.43 -20.51
CA ASP A 166 -10.37 -20.61 -21.32
C ASP A 166 -9.28 -21.71 -21.25
N THR A 167 -8.02 -21.30 -21.17
CA THR A 167 -6.88 -22.21 -21.05
C THR A 167 -6.74 -22.78 -19.64
N ALA A 168 -6.90 -21.93 -18.62
CA ALA A 168 -6.82 -22.31 -17.22
C ALA A 168 -7.85 -23.40 -16.87
N ARG A 169 -9.09 -23.30 -17.38
CA ARG A 169 -10.13 -24.33 -17.18
C ARG A 169 -9.78 -25.72 -17.73
N LYS A 170 -8.86 -25.81 -18.68
CA LYS A 170 -8.48 -27.07 -19.34
C LYS A 170 -7.29 -27.76 -18.66
N ILE A 171 -6.57 -27.04 -17.81
CA ILE A 171 -5.35 -27.53 -17.16
C ILE A 171 -5.56 -27.46 -15.65
N PRO A 172 -5.62 -28.60 -14.93
CA PRO A 172 -5.74 -28.58 -13.48
C PRO A 172 -4.43 -28.10 -12.82
N ASN A 173 -4.20 -26.78 -12.83
CA ASN A 173 -3.00 -26.14 -12.31
C ASN A 173 -3.38 -24.90 -11.49
N HIS A 174 -3.50 -25.11 -10.17
CA HIS A 174 -3.85 -24.05 -9.22
C HIS A 174 -2.88 -22.87 -9.20
N LEU A 175 -1.60 -23.09 -9.51
CA LEU A 175 -0.63 -22.00 -9.57
C LEU A 175 -0.90 -21.10 -10.79
N LEU A 176 -1.31 -21.67 -11.92
CA LEU A 176 -1.70 -20.91 -13.10
C LEU A 176 -3.02 -20.14 -12.86
N ASP A 177 -4.00 -20.76 -12.21
CA ASP A 177 -5.24 -20.10 -11.79
C ASP A 177 -4.95 -18.90 -10.89
N PHE A 178 -4.14 -19.12 -9.86
CA PHE A 178 -3.71 -18.07 -8.93
C PHE A 178 -3.01 -16.92 -9.65
N THR A 179 -2.02 -17.21 -10.49
CA THR A 179 -1.26 -16.21 -11.27
C THR A 179 -2.20 -15.39 -12.17
N GLY A 180 -3.12 -16.07 -12.87
CA GLY A 180 -4.08 -15.44 -13.77
C GLY A 180 -5.07 -14.53 -13.05
N LEU A 181 -5.62 -14.99 -11.93
CA LEU A 181 -6.57 -14.23 -11.12
C LEU A 181 -5.90 -13.01 -10.45
N MET A 182 -4.68 -13.15 -9.93
CA MET A 182 -3.91 -12.03 -9.38
C MET A 182 -3.63 -10.96 -10.45
N THR A 183 -3.18 -11.39 -11.63
CA THR A 183 -2.87 -10.47 -12.75
C THR A 183 -4.13 -9.78 -13.27
N TYR A 184 -5.25 -10.48 -13.37
CA TYR A 184 -6.55 -9.88 -13.73
C TYR A 184 -7.03 -8.89 -12.68
N ALA A 185 -6.93 -9.26 -11.40
CA ALA A 185 -7.36 -8.41 -10.30
C ALA A 185 -6.61 -7.08 -10.30
N SER A 186 -5.28 -7.08 -10.52
CA SER A 186 -4.49 -5.85 -10.56
C SER A 186 -4.97 -4.92 -11.67
N VAL A 187 -5.02 -5.41 -12.92
CA VAL A 187 -5.48 -4.60 -14.06
C VAL A 187 -6.91 -4.10 -13.85
N ALA A 188 -7.81 -4.93 -13.33
CA ALA A 188 -9.22 -4.58 -13.15
C ALA A 188 -9.48 -3.58 -12.01
N LEU A 189 -8.70 -3.65 -10.92
CA LEU A 189 -8.78 -2.76 -9.77
C LEU A 189 -8.11 -1.41 -10.06
N GLU A 190 -6.87 -1.43 -10.56
CA GLU A 190 -6.11 -0.21 -10.82
C GLU A 190 -6.71 0.63 -11.96
N SER A 191 -7.22 -0.01 -13.02
CA SER A 191 -7.89 0.71 -14.13
C SER A 191 -9.26 1.30 -13.76
N GLY A 192 -9.86 0.88 -12.65
CA GLY A 192 -11.21 1.26 -12.23
C GLY A 192 -12.34 0.81 -13.16
N LYS A 193 -12.07 0.07 -14.25
CA LYS A 193 -13.08 -0.32 -15.25
C LYS A 193 -13.97 -1.48 -14.79
N ARG A 194 -13.45 -2.41 -13.98
CA ARG A 194 -14.20 -3.58 -13.49
C ARG A 194 -13.91 -3.95 -12.02
N PRO A 195 -13.98 -2.99 -11.08
CA PRO A 195 -13.50 -3.17 -9.71
C PRO A 195 -14.21 -4.30 -8.96
N ARG A 196 -15.53 -4.47 -9.16
CA ARG A 196 -16.30 -5.57 -8.55
C ARG A 196 -15.80 -6.95 -8.98
N SER A 197 -15.51 -7.12 -10.27
CA SER A 197 -14.97 -8.41 -10.77
C SER A 197 -13.51 -8.61 -10.39
N GLY A 198 -12.71 -7.53 -10.33
CA GLY A 198 -11.34 -7.57 -9.86
C GLY A 198 -11.25 -8.01 -8.40
N MET A 199 -12.11 -7.45 -7.54
CA MET A 199 -12.20 -7.86 -6.13
C MET A 199 -12.62 -9.32 -5.96
N ARG A 200 -13.58 -9.80 -6.76
CA ARG A 200 -13.97 -11.23 -6.76
C ARG A 200 -12.80 -12.14 -7.18
N ALA A 201 -12.06 -11.74 -8.21
CA ALA A 201 -10.89 -12.50 -8.66
C ALA A 201 -9.78 -12.52 -7.61
N LEU A 202 -9.51 -11.38 -6.94
CA LEU A 202 -8.57 -11.29 -5.82
C LEU A 202 -8.96 -12.22 -4.69
N LYS A 203 -10.25 -12.23 -4.31
CA LYS A 203 -10.76 -13.14 -3.28
C LYS A 203 -10.51 -14.62 -3.64
N LEU A 204 -10.90 -15.02 -4.85
CA LEU A 204 -10.71 -16.39 -5.33
C LEU A 204 -9.22 -16.78 -5.42
N ALA A 205 -8.37 -15.85 -5.85
CA ALA A 205 -6.92 -16.08 -5.92
C ALA A 205 -6.35 -16.38 -4.52
N LEU A 206 -6.72 -15.59 -3.52
CA LEU A 206 -6.25 -15.76 -2.15
C LEU A 206 -6.82 -17.03 -1.50
N GLU A 207 -8.08 -17.39 -1.76
CA GLU A 207 -8.67 -18.67 -1.32
C GLU A 207 -7.92 -19.90 -1.88
N ILE A 208 -7.40 -19.80 -3.11
CA ILE A 208 -6.56 -20.86 -3.70
C ILE A 208 -5.17 -20.89 -3.04
N ALA A 209 -4.60 -19.71 -2.79
CA ALA A 209 -3.23 -19.51 -2.32
C ALA A 209 -3.03 -19.88 -0.84
N THR A 210 -3.94 -19.50 0.04
CA THR A 210 -3.83 -19.71 1.50
C THR A 210 -3.53 -21.17 1.87
N PRO A 211 -4.34 -22.18 1.50
CA PRO A 211 -4.10 -23.57 1.91
C PRO A 211 -2.85 -24.20 1.28
N ARG A 212 -2.31 -23.60 0.21
CA ARG A 212 -1.12 -24.07 -0.50
C ARG A 212 0.14 -23.26 -0.17
N ASN A 213 -0.01 -22.23 0.66
CA ASN A 213 1.03 -21.27 1.03
C ASN A 213 1.74 -20.65 -0.19
N TYR A 214 0.98 -20.23 -1.20
CA TYR A 214 1.54 -19.55 -2.38
C TYR A 214 1.93 -18.11 -2.06
N LEU A 215 3.16 -17.94 -1.55
CA LEU A 215 3.73 -16.61 -1.24
C LEU A 215 4.30 -15.91 -2.50
N SER A 216 4.22 -16.53 -3.67
CA SER A 216 4.76 -16.01 -4.93
C SER A 216 4.04 -16.57 -6.14
N PHE A 217 4.23 -15.89 -7.27
CA PHE A 217 3.80 -16.30 -8.60
C PHE A 217 4.68 -15.60 -9.64
N LEU A 218 4.74 -16.11 -10.86
CA LEU A 218 5.49 -15.45 -11.94
C LEU A 218 4.86 -14.12 -12.34
N LEU A 219 5.67 -13.18 -12.85
CA LEU A 219 5.21 -11.87 -13.34
C LEU A 219 4.65 -10.94 -12.25
N TRP A 220 4.89 -11.24 -10.96
CA TRP A 220 4.53 -10.32 -9.88
C TRP A 220 5.46 -9.09 -9.89
N ARG A 221 4.93 -7.94 -9.48
CA ARG A 221 5.70 -6.69 -9.31
C ARG A 221 5.45 -6.14 -7.91
N PRO A 222 6.42 -5.47 -7.27
CA PRO A 222 6.25 -4.94 -5.93
C PRO A 222 5.02 -4.02 -5.80
N GLU A 223 4.83 -3.11 -6.74
CA GLU A 223 3.73 -2.12 -6.75
C GLU A 223 2.38 -2.80 -6.95
N MET A 224 2.31 -3.69 -7.95
CA MET A 224 1.13 -4.51 -8.24
C MET A 224 0.70 -5.31 -7.00
N LEU A 225 1.64 -6.04 -6.39
CA LEU A 225 1.32 -6.91 -5.27
C LEU A 225 0.95 -6.09 -4.03
N ALA A 226 1.62 -4.95 -3.79
CA ALA A 226 1.26 -4.06 -2.69
C ALA A 226 -0.17 -3.50 -2.84
N GLY A 227 -0.56 -3.07 -4.05
CA GLY A 227 -1.91 -2.61 -4.33
C GLY A 227 -2.97 -3.70 -4.09
N LEU A 228 -2.72 -4.92 -4.57
CA LEU A 228 -3.60 -6.07 -4.32
C LEU A 228 -3.71 -6.42 -2.83
N CYS A 229 -2.60 -6.47 -2.11
CA CYS A 229 -2.58 -6.72 -0.68
C CYS A 229 -3.35 -5.62 0.08
N SER A 230 -3.22 -4.35 -0.32
CA SER A 230 -3.98 -3.24 0.26
C SER A 230 -5.48 -3.44 0.09
N HIS A 231 -5.93 -3.76 -1.13
CA HIS A 231 -7.33 -4.06 -1.42
C HIS A 231 -7.86 -5.27 -0.64
N ALA A 232 -7.06 -6.32 -0.49
CA ALA A 232 -7.45 -7.51 0.27
C ALA A 232 -7.63 -7.19 1.76
N LEU A 233 -6.71 -6.42 2.36
CA LEU A 233 -6.79 -6.00 3.76
C LEU A 233 -8.02 -5.12 4.04
N GLU A 234 -8.28 -4.12 3.18
CA GLU A 234 -9.46 -3.25 3.30
C GLU A 234 -10.78 -4.05 3.18
N ALA A 235 -10.78 -5.11 2.36
CA ALA A 235 -11.94 -6.00 2.21
C ALA A 235 -12.01 -7.11 3.26
N GLY A 236 -11.02 -7.22 4.16
CA GLY A 236 -10.95 -8.27 5.18
C GLY A 236 -10.72 -9.68 4.63
N ILE A 237 -10.10 -9.81 3.45
CA ILE A 237 -9.84 -11.09 2.80
C ILE A 237 -8.50 -11.65 3.28
N GLU A 238 -8.50 -12.86 3.86
CA GLU A 238 -7.29 -13.64 4.18
C GLU A 238 -6.20 -12.84 4.93
N ARG A 239 -6.59 -12.03 5.93
CA ARG A 239 -5.75 -10.98 6.55
C ARG A 239 -4.38 -11.47 7.03
N GLU A 240 -4.33 -12.61 7.70
CA GLU A 240 -3.07 -13.18 8.22
C GLU A 240 -2.14 -13.62 7.08
N PHE A 241 -2.70 -14.29 6.08
CA PHE A 241 -1.95 -14.75 4.91
C PHE A 241 -1.43 -13.58 4.07
N VAL A 242 -2.27 -12.55 3.84
CA VAL A 242 -1.86 -11.32 3.15
C VAL A 242 -0.78 -10.58 3.93
N SER A 243 -0.91 -10.50 5.26
CA SER A 243 0.13 -9.91 6.11
C SER A 243 1.45 -10.68 6.01
N ASN A 244 1.41 -12.01 5.93
CA ASN A 244 2.60 -12.83 5.73
C ASN A 244 3.27 -12.55 4.36
N ILE A 245 2.49 -12.39 3.29
CA ILE A 245 3.01 -11.98 1.97
C ILE A 245 3.73 -10.62 2.08
N ILE A 246 3.12 -9.64 2.75
CA ILE A 246 3.71 -8.30 2.91
C ILE A 246 5.04 -8.36 3.66
N HIS A 247 5.09 -9.06 4.80
CA HIS A 247 6.30 -9.17 5.60
C HIS A 247 7.41 -9.94 4.90
N SER A 248 7.09 -11.12 4.35
CA SER A 248 8.08 -12.00 3.70
C SER A 248 8.75 -11.35 2.49
N ARG A 249 8.03 -10.47 1.78
CA ARG A 249 8.55 -9.76 0.61
C ARG A 249 9.01 -8.33 0.89
N GLY A 250 8.86 -7.85 2.12
CA GLY A 250 9.15 -6.46 2.47
C GLY A 250 8.38 -5.47 1.59
N LEU A 251 7.11 -5.80 1.26
CA LEU A 251 6.30 -4.95 0.39
C LEU A 251 6.10 -3.59 1.05
N VAL A 252 6.11 -2.57 0.21
CA VAL A 252 5.93 -1.20 0.60
C VAL A 252 4.72 -0.65 -0.14
N LEU A 253 3.78 -0.09 0.61
CA LEU A 253 2.65 0.61 0.04
C LEU A 253 3.08 2.02 -0.38
N ASP A 254 2.61 2.49 -1.53
CA ASP A 254 2.89 3.85 -1.97
C ASP A 254 2.26 4.87 -1.01
N ALA A 255 2.87 6.04 -0.93
CA ALA A 255 2.48 7.12 -0.04
C ALA A 255 1.05 7.62 -0.29
N ALA A 256 0.51 7.41 -1.50
CA ALA A 256 -0.86 7.74 -1.88
C ALA A 256 -1.91 6.82 -1.24
N ASP A 257 -1.54 5.58 -0.88
CA ASP A 257 -2.40 4.59 -0.24
C ASP A 257 -2.09 4.40 1.26
N ALA A 258 -1.19 5.23 1.80
CA ALA A 258 -0.76 5.22 3.19
C ALA A 258 -1.90 5.44 4.21
N ALA A 259 -3.09 5.83 3.77
CA ALA A 259 -4.27 5.88 4.63
C ALA A 259 -4.62 4.51 5.21
N ASN A 260 -4.31 3.40 4.51
CA ASN A 260 -4.73 2.06 4.91
C ASN A 260 -4.16 1.67 6.27
N ALA A 261 -5.00 1.75 7.30
CA ALA A 261 -4.61 1.40 8.66
C ALA A 261 -4.45 -0.12 8.81
N ASP A 262 -5.08 -0.94 7.98
CA ASP A 262 -4.98 -2.40 8.10
C ASP A 262 -3.68 -2.95 7.52
N TRP A 263 -2.92 -2.13 6.77
CA TRP A 263 -1.57 -2.49 6.34
C TRP A 263 -0.65 -2.73 7.55
N PRO A 264 0.18 -3.78 7.55
CA PRO A 264 1.07 -4.11 8.67
C PRO A 264 2.28 -3.17 8.69
N TRP A 265 2.06 -1.93 9.10
CA TRP A 265 3.09 -0.91 9.17
C TRP A 265 4.15 -1.25 10.21
N PRO A 266 5.44 -1.17 9.87
CA PRO A 266 6.51 -1.33 10.85
C PRO A 266 6.41 -0.34 12.01
N TYR A 267 5.95 0.89 11.73
CA TYR A 267 5.69 1.91 12.74
C TYR A 267 4.30 2.52 12.57
N ARG A 268 3.59 2.70 13.67
CA ARG A 268 2.32 3.44 13.73
C ARG A 268 2.42 4.57 14.73
N VAL A 269 2.07 5.77 14.31
CA VAL A 269 2.03 6.94 15.19
C VAL A 269 0.61 7.45 15.27
N ARG A 270 0.06 7.50 16.49
CA ARG A 270 -1.21 8.15 16.77
C ARG A 270 -0.94 9.46 17.48
N THR A 271 -1.57 10.51 16.99
CA THR A 271 -1.45 11.89 17.44
C THR A 271 -2.80 12.61 17.53
N LEU A 272 -3.88 12.09 16.95
CA LEU A 272 -5.25 12.59 17.15
C LEU A 272 -5.81 11.99 18.44
N GLY A 273 -5.90 12.79 19.50
CA GLY A 273 -6.15 12.34 20.87
C GLY A 273 -4.84 12.00 21.62
N GLN A 274 -4.74 10.79 22.17
CA GLN A 274 -3.57 10.37 22.94
C GLN A 274 -2.40 9.99 22.04
N PHE A 275 -1.20 10.51 22.34
CA PHE A 275 0.03 10.11 21.64
C PHE A 275 0.34 8.62 21.87
N ARG A 276 0.51 7.85 20.80
CA ARG A 276 1.01 6.47 20.85
C ARG A 276 1.97 6.19 19.70
N LEU A 277 3.10 5.57 19.99
CA LEU A 277 4.02 5.03 19.00
C LEU A 277 4.04 3.50 19.15
N LEU A 278 3.69 2.78 18.08
CA LEU A 278 3.78 1.33 18.04
C LEU A 278 4.86 0.93 17.03
N ARG A 279 5.58 -0.15 17.34
CA ARG A 279 6.54 -0.80 16.45
C ARG A 279 6.09 -2.25 16.27
N ASN A 280 5.77 -2.66 15.05
CA ASN A 280 5.15 -3.96 14.74
C ASN A 280 3.95 -4.25 15.67
N ASP A 281 3.05 -3.28 15.80
CA ASP A 281 1.86 -3.30 16.68
C ASP A 281 2.12 -3.41 18.20
N GLU A 282 3.37 -3.41 18.65
CA GLU A 282 3.73 -3.33 20.06
C GLU A 282 3.97 -1.87 20.50
N PRO A 283 3.38 -1.40 21.63
CA PRO A 283 3.67 -0.08 22.16
C PRO A 283 5.15 0.09 22.49
N VAL A 284 5.77 1.14 21.95
CA VAL A 284 7.12 1.53 22.37
C VAL A 284 7.00 2.20 23.73
N THR A 285 7.42 1.51 24.80
CA THR A 285 7.42 2.07 26.15
C THR A 285 8.62 2.99 26.36
N PHE A 286 8.36 4.16 26.94
CA PHE A 286 9.37 5.17 27.19
C PHE A 286 9.61 5.29 28.69
N THR A 287 10.81 4.93 29.16
CA THR A 287 11.21 5.12 30.56
C THR A 287 12.27 6.22 30.66
N GLY A 288 11.94 7.28 31.41
CA GLY A 288 12.87 8.35 31.79
C GLY A 288 12.79 9.65 30.96
N LYS A 289 13.18 10.77 31.60
CA LYS A 289 13.17 12.13 31.02
C LYS A 289 14.04 12.27 29.75
N ALA A 290 15.05 11.43 29.59
CA ALA A 290 16.01 11.46 28.48
C ALA A 290 15.41 11.16 27.09
N GLN A 291 14.22 10.55 27.01
CA GLN A 291 13.56 10.20 25.75
C GLN A 291 12.48 11.21 25.30
N ARG A 292 12.18 12.24 26.10
CA ARG A 292 11.13 13.23 25.79
C ARG A 292 11.45 14.03 24.53
N ARG A 293 12.69 14.54 24.38
CA ARG A 293 13.07 15.37 23.22
C ARG A 293 13.07 14.66 21.87
N PRO A 294 13.55 13.41 21.74
CA PRO A 294 13.36 12.64 20.51
C PRO A 294 11.88 12.52 20.08
N LEU A 295 10.98 12.28 21.04
CA LEU A 295 9.54 12.18 20.75
C LEU A 295 8.92 13.53 20.40
N ASP A 296 9.32 14.61 21.08
CA ASP A 296 8.90 15.97 20.71
C ASP A 296 9.34 16.30 19.27
N LEU A 297 10.53 15.87 18.85
CA LEU A 297 10.97 16.02 17.46
C LEU A 297 10.05 15.29 16.48
N LEU A 298 9.66 14.05 16.78
CA LEU A 298 8.70 13.31 15.96
C LEU A 298 7.33 14.02 15.92
N ARG A 299 6.85 14.50 17.06
CA ARG A 299 5.56 15.21 17.19
C ARG A 299 5.55 16.52 16.40
N VAL A 300 6.62 17.32 16.50
CA VAL A 300 6.79 18.58 15.74
C VAL A 300 6.89 18.31 14.24
N LEU A 301 7.63 17.27 13.84
CA LEU A 301 7.72 16.85 12.44
C LEU A 301 6.32 16.54 11.88
N ILE A 302 5.51 15.78 12.61
CA ILE A 302 4.12 15.46 12.23
C ILE A 302 3.24 16.72 12.23
N ALA A 303 3.36 17.58 13.24
CA ALA A 303 2.62 18.84 13.32
C ALA A 303 2.89 19.75 12.10
N CYS A 304 4.12 19.72 11.58
CA CYS A 304 4.54 20.49 10.40
C CYS A 304 4.26 19.78 9.06
N GLY A 305 3.54 18.64 9.05
CA GLY A 305 3.12 17.93 7.83
C GLY A 305 3.98 16.72 7.45
N ALA A 306 5.04 16.44 8.22
CA ALA A 306 5.90 15.25 8.12
C ALA A 306 6.63 15.04 6.77
N ARG A 307 6.58 15.99 5.83
CA ARG A 307 7.32 15.97 4.57
C ARG A 307 8.05 17.29 4.35
N ASP A 308 9.31 17.16 3.98
CA ASP A 308 10.23 18.24 3.60
C ASP A 308 10.22 19.41 4.59
N VAL A 309 10.16 19.09 5.89
CA VAL A 309 10.08 20.09 6.96
C VAL A 309 11.47 20.67 7.19
N PRO A 310 11.67 22.00 7.02
CA PRO A 310 12.96 22.64 7.27
C PRO A 310 13.43 22.41 8.71
N VAL A 311 14.72 22.12 8.88
CA VAL A 311 15.32 21.91 10.21
C VAL A 311 15.14 23.15 11.07
N GLU A 312 15.21 24.34 10.48
CA GLU A 312 15.04 25.64 11.14
C GLU A 312 13.68 25.70 11.87
N ARG A 313 12.61 25.29 11.18
CA ARG A 313 11.25 25.26 11.74
C ARG A 313 11.12 24.27 12.90
N ILE A 314 11.80 23.12 12.81
CA ILE A 314 11.84 22.14 13.89
C ILE A 314 12.61 22.70 15.09
N THR A 315 13.74 23.37 14.84
CA THR A 315 14.55 23.96 15.90
C THR A 315 13.88 25.12 16.61
N GLU A 316 13.19 25.99 15.88
CA GLU A 316 12.40 27.09 16.44
C GLU A 316 11.29 26.58 17.35
N ALA A 317 10.63 25.48 16.97
CA ALA A 317 9.56 24.87 17.77
C ALA A 317 10.07 24.21 19.06
N LEU A 318 11.22 23.51 19.00
CA LEU A 318 11.74 22.73 20.13
C LEU A 318 12.68 23.50 21.04
N TRP A 319 13.44 24.45 20.50
CA TRP A 319 14.46 25.21 21.19
C TRP A 319 14.41 26.72 20.84
N PRO A 320 13.30 27.41 21.12
CA PRO A 320 13.10 28.82 20.73
C PRO A 320 14.04 29.83 21.42
N ARG A 321 14.81 29.42 22.43
CA ARG A 321 15.59 30.32 23.31
C ARG A 321 17.11 30.16 23.18
N ILE A 322 17.60 29.36 22.25
CA ILE A 322 19.04 29.16 22.02
C ILE A 322 19.43 29.63 20.63
N ASP A 323 20.71 29.98 20.47
CA ASP A 323 21.28 30.41 19.19
C ASP A 323 21.21 29.29 18.13
N GLY A 324 21.20 29.68 16.85
CA GLY A 324 21.00 28.77 15.72
C GLY A 324 22.01 27.61 15.67
N ASP A 325 23.29 27.87 15.93
CA ASP A 325 24.33 26.85 15.91
C ASP A 325 24.16 25.82 17.04
N SER A 326 23.82 26.29 18.24
CA SER A 326 23.50 25.40 19.38
C SER A 326 22.19 24.64 19.18
N ALA A 327 21.19 25.25 18.55
CA ALA A 327 19.95 24.60 18.17
C ALA A 327 20.18 23.48 17.15
N HIS A 328 21.01 23.74 16.13
CA HIS A 328 21.35 22.75 15.11
C HIS A 328 22.12 21.55 15.70
N ARG A 329 23.08 21.80 16.61
CA ARG A 329 23.78 20.70 17.33
C ARG A 329 22.82 19.87 18.19
N SER A 330 21.88 20.52 18.84
CA SER A 330 20.83 19.87 19.64
C SER A 330 19.89 19.04 18.77
N PHE A 331 19.53 19.56 17.59
CA PHE A 331 18.75 18.85 16.58
C PHE A 331 19.47 17.58 16.12
N THR A 332 20.71 17.67 15.67
CA THR A 332 21.48 16.52 15.14
C THR A 332 21.61 15.41 16.19
N THR A 333 21.90 15.79 17.44
CA THR A 333 21.98 14.84 18.56
C THR A 333 20.62 14.19 18.84
N THR A 334 19.54 14.97 18.83
CA THR A 334 18.18 14.48 19.06
C THR A 334 17.71 13.57 17.93
N LEU A 335 18.01 13.91 16.68
CA LEU A 335 17.68 13.11 15.50
C LEU A 335 18.38 11.75 15.53
N HIS A 336 19.67 11.72 15.90
CA HIS A 336 20.40 10.47 16.05
C HIS A 336 19.77 9.58 17.14
N ARG A 337 19.38 10.16 18.28
CA ARG A 337 18.67 9.44 19.35
C ARG A 337 17.29 8.93 18.90
N LEU A 338 16.55 9.72 18.12
CA LEU A 338 15.26 9.30 17.57
C LEU A 338 15.42 8.13 16.59
N ARG A 339 16.39 8.18 15.68
CA ARG A 339 16.72 7.08 14.77
C ARG A 339 17.07 5.79 15.53
N LYS A 340 17.88 5.90 16.58
CA LYS A 340 18.21 4.79 17.46
C LYS A 340 16.98 4.23 18.19
N LEU A 341 16.07 5.09 18.65
CA LEU A 341 14.82 4.71 19.31
C LEU A 341 13.91 3.94 18.35
N LEU A 342 13.77 4.40 17.11
CA LEU A 342 13.01 3.69 16.09
C LEU A 342 13.71 2.37 15.70
N GLY A 343 15.03 2.27 15.84
CA GLY A 343 15.80 1.07 15.54
C GLY A 343 16.13 0.89 14.06
N LYS A 344 15.80 1.88 13.22
CA LYS A 344 16.13 1.93 11.78
C LYS A 344 16.36 3.38 11.35
N ASP A 345 17.44 3.63 10.60
CA ASP A 345 17.69 4.94 9.97
C ASP A 345 16.66 5.28 8.87
N ARG A 346 16.05 4.27 8.25
CA ARG A 346 15.17 4.43 7.07
C ARG A 346 13.82 5.09 7.36
N ALA A 347 13.44 5.24 8.64
CA ALA A 347 12.17 5.86 9.02
C ALA A 347 12.16 7.38 8.85
N LEU A 348 13.34 8.02 8.83
CA LEU A 348 13.50 9.47 8.79
C LEU A 348 14.62 9.86 7.80
N HIS A 349 14.23 10.55 6.73
CA HIS A 349 15.15 11.02 5.69
C HIS A 349 15.49 12.50 5.91
N LEU A 350 16.79 12.82 5.98
CA LEU A 350 17.27 14.21 6.04
C LEU A 350 18.00 14.50 4.73
N SER A 351 17.51 15.47 3.95
CA SER A 351 18.11 15.89 2.68
C SER A 351 17.98 17.39 2.52
N GLU A 352 19.05 18.06 2.10
CA GLU A 352 19.07 19.52 1.86
C GLU A 352 18.50 20.35 3.03
N GLY A 353 18.81 19.97 4.27
CA GLY A 353 18.31 20.68 5.47
C GLY A 353 16.81 20.47 5.75
N LYS A 354 16.16 19.49 5.10
CA LYS A 354 14.75 19.16 5.31
C LYS A 354 14.58 17.73 5.81
N LEU A 355 13.77 17.57 6.85
CA LEU A 355 13.46 16.29 7.45
C LEU A 355 12.11 15.77 6.96
N THR A 356 12.11 14.53 6.50
CA THR A 356 10.92 13.84 5.95
C THR A 356 10.71 12.52 6.67
N LEU A 357 9.48 12.30 7.11
CA LEU A 357 9.02 11.03 7.64
C LEU A 357 8.81 10.06 6.46
N ASN A 358 9.38 8.87 6.54
CA ASN A 358 9.28 7.92 5.44
C ASN A 358 7.93 7.19 5.46
N GLY A 359 6.97 7.66 4.67
CA GLY A 359 5.64 7.08 4.54
C GLY A 359 5.59 5.66 3.98
N ARG A 360 6.72 5.11 3.55
CA ARG A 360 6.87 3.69 3.18
C ARG A 360 7.00 2.76 4.39
N HIS A 361 7.38 3.29 5.54
CA HIS A 361 7.68 2.52 6.75
C HIS A 361 6.81 2.93 7.94
N MET A 362 6.14 4.08 7.86
CA MET A 362 5.45 4.66 9.00
C MET A 362 4.08 5.20 8.60
N TRP A 363 3.10 4.76 9.36
CA TRP A 363 1.74 5.25 9.29
C TRP A 363 1.50 6.30 10.37
N THR A 364 0.77 7.36 10.02
CA THR A 364 0.29 8.35 10.98
C THR A 364 -1.22 8.53 10.82
N ASP A 365 -1.93 8.64 11.94
CA ASP A 365 -3.37 8.92 11.92
C ASP A 365 -3.71 10.27 11.29
N VAL A 366 -2.83 11.28 11.43
CA VAL A 366 -2.96 12.58 10.76
C VAL A 366 -2.91 12.44 9.24
N TRP A 367 -1.95 11.72 8.67
CA TRP A 367 -1.94 11.50 7.21
C TRP A 367 -3.12 10.68 6.74
N ALA A 368 -3.50 9.63 7.49
CA ALA A 368 -4.68 8.85 7.17
C ALA A 368 -5.95 9.72 7.19
N PHE A 369 -6.07 10.64 8.14
CA PHE A 369 -7.17 11.60 8.24
C PHE A 369 -7.16 12.59 7.07
N GLU A 370 -6.02 13.18 6.75
CA GLU A 370 -5.86 14.14 5.63
C GLU A 370 -6.14 13.51 4.27
N GLN A 371 -5.74 12.25 4.05
CA GLN A 371 -6.03 11.50 2.83
C GLN A 371 -7.50 11.08 2.76
N THR A 372 -8.10 10.66 3.88
CA THR A 372 -9.52 10.28 3.92
C THR A 372 -10.42 11.48 3.63
N THR A 373 -10.13 12.64 4.24
CA THR A 373 -10.84 13.91 3.95
C THR A 373 -10.69 14.32 2.48
N ALA A 374 -9.48 14.25 1.91
CA ALA A 374 -9.27 14.53 0.49
C ALA A 374 -10.07 13.59 -0.44
N ARG A 375 -10.17 12.30 -0.09
CA ARG A 375 -11.01 11.32 -0.82
C ARG A 375 -12.49 11.66 -0.74
N ILE A 376 -12.99 12.10 0.42
CA ILE A 376 -14.37 12.58 0.58
C ILE A 376 -14.61 13.79 -0.32
N GLU A 377 -13.74 14.81 -0.25
CA GLU A 377 -13.85 16.01 -1.08
C GLU A 377 -13.87 15.66 -2.58
N GLN A 378 -12.97 14.77 -3.02
CA GLN A 378 -12.91 14.33 -4.42
C GLN A 378 -14.17 13.56 -4.84
N HIS A 379 -14.72 12.72 -3.97
CA HIS A 379 -15.95 11.97 -4.24
C HIS A 379 -17.17 12.89 -4.35
N LEU A 380 -17.27 13.90 -3.47
CA LEU A 380 -18.33 14.91 -3.48
C LEU A 380 -18.23 15.92 -4.63
N ARG A 381 -17.06 16.08 -5.26
CA ARG A 381 -16.90 16.91 -6.48
C ARG A 381 -17.51 16.27 -7.74
N ARG A 382 -17.84 14.98 -7.71
CA ARG A 382 -18.45 14.28 -8.85
C ARG A 382 -19.90 14.73 -9.05
N PRO A 383 -20.46 14.60 -10.26
CA PRO A 383 -21.89 14.77 -10.46
C PRO A 383 -22.68 13.84 -9.53
N ARG A 384 -23.78 14.34 -8.98
CA ARG A 384 -24.57 13.66 -7.94
C ARG A 384 -24.98 12.23 -8.29
N GLU A 385 -25.35 11.99 -9.54
CA GLU A 385 -25.72 10.67 -10.07
C GLU A 385 -24.57 9.63 -10.00
N HIS A 386 -23.32 10.09 -9.88
CA HIS A 386 -22.12 9.26 -9.79
C HIS A 386 -21.57 9.17 -8.35
N ILE A 387 -22.25 9.77 -7.36
CA ILE A 387 -21.88 9.66 -5.96
C ILE A 387 -22.40 8.33 -5.43
N ASP A 388 -21.48 7.41 -5.18
CA ASP A 388 -21.77 6.16 -4.48
C ASP A 388 -21.89 6.45 -2.97
N GLN A 389 -23.11 6.33 -2.43
CA GLN A 389 -23.39 6.62 -1.02
C GLN A 389 -22.69 5.63 -0.08
N GLU A 390 -22.54 4.36 -0.47
CA GLU A 390 -21.88 3.34 0.37
C GLU A 390 -20.37 3.62 0.50
N VAL A 391 -19.76 4.16 -0.56
CA VAL A 391 -18.37 4.64 -0.50
C VAL A 391 -18.26 5.87 0.41
N LEU A 392 -19.17 6.83 0.28
CA LEU A 392 -19.16 8.03 1.11
C LEU A 392 -19.30 7.70 2.60
N ASP A 393 -20.26 6.83 2.96
CA ASP A 393 -20.51 6.42 4.34
C ASP A 393 -19.26 5.78 4.97
N ARG A 394 -18.61 4.84 4.25
CA ARG A 394 -17.37 4.21 4.72
C ARG A 394 -16.24 5.21 4.92
N LEU A 395 -16.11 6.21 4.03
CA LEU A 395 -15.10 7.26 4.18
C LEU A 395 -15.39 8.14 5.40
N CYS A 396 -16.66 8.50 5.64
CA CYS A 396 -17.06 9.27 6.82
C CYS A 396 -16.84 8.48 8.12
N GLU A 397 -17.20 7.20 8.17
CA GLU A 397 -16.92 6.32 9.31
C GLU A 397 -15.42 6.23 9.60
N ARG A 398 -14.60 6.07 8.57
CA ARG A 398 -13.14 6.03 8.70
C ARG A 398 -12.57 7.36 9.20
N MET A 399 -13.00 8.48 8.63
CA MET A 399 -12.56 9.82 9.04
C MET A 399 -12.88 10.09 10.52
N THR A 400 -14.12 9.81 10.94
CA THR A 400 -14.56 10.00 12.33
C THR A 400 -13.93 9.00 13.29
N GLY A 401 -13.58 7.79 12.83
CA GLY A 401 -12.80 6.82 13.60
C GLY A 401 -11.34 7.21 13.80
N LEU A 402 -10.73 7.94 12.85
CA LEU A 402 -9.37 8.45 12.96
C LEU A 402 -9.27 9.67 13.87
N TYR A 403 -10.29 10.53 13.88
CA TYR A 403 -10.34 11.72 14.74
C TYR A 403 -10.84 11.35 16.15
N ALA A 404 -9.96 10.78 16.97
CA ALA A 404 -10.29 10.41 18.35
C ALA A 404 -10.20 11.57 19.36
N GLY A 405 -9.87 12.77 18.89
CA GLY A 405 -9.75 13.99 19.70
C GLY A 405 -8.75 14.98 19.10
N PRO A 406 -8.54 16.13 19.75
CA PRO A 406 -7.60 17.14 19.26
C PRO A 406 -6.17 16.59 19.17
N PHE A 407 -5.38 17.13 18.24
CA PHE A 407 -3.98 16.74 18.06
C PHE A 407 -3.21 16.91 19.38
N LEU A 408 -2.66 15.80 19.88
CA LEU A 408 -1.98 15.68 21.18
C LEU A 408 -2.85 16.23 22.33
N GLY A 409 -4.14 15.88 22.34
CA GLY A 409 -5.13 16.41 23.28
C GLY A 409 -4.84 16.15 24.75
N ASN A 410 -4.16 15.03 25.06
CA ASN A 410 -3.83 14.63 26.44
C ASN A 410 -2.40 15.01 26.84
N GLU A 411 -1.65 15.67 25.95
CA GLU A 411 -0.29 16.12 26.25
C GLU A 411 -0.29 17.56 26.78
N PRO A 412 0.71 17.96 27.57
CA PRO A 412 0.88 19.34 27.99
C PRO A 412 0.93 20.29 26.79
N GLU A 413 0.23 21.41 26.87
CA GLU A 413 0.16 22.36 25.77
C GLU A 413 1.51 23.01 25.49
N GLU A 414 1.88 23.04 24.21
CA GLU A 414 3.08 23.69 23.71
C GLU A 414 2.71 24.58 22.50
N PRO A 415 3.36 25.74 22.30
CA PRO A 415 2.98 26.70 21.26
C PRO A 415 2.90 26.13 19.83
N TRP A 416 3.80 25.20 19.50
CA TRP A 416 3.85 24.58 18.18
C TRP A 416 2.65 23.65 17.89
N MET A 417 1.88 23.23 18.91
CA MET A 417 0.70 22.40 18.74
C MET A 417 -0.50 23.18 18.16
N PHE A 418 -0.62 24.48 18.45
CA PHE A 418 -1.80 25.26 18.10
C PHE A 418 -2.06 25.31 16.59
N ALA A 419 -1.04 25.59 15.79
CA ALA A 419 -1.16 25.65 14.34
C ALA A 419 -1.62 24.32 13.73
N ALA A 420 -1.15 23.18 14.27
CA ALA A 420 -1.55 21.86 13.81
C ALA A 420 -3.00 21.53 14.21
N ARG A 421 -3.38 21.79 15.47
CA ARG A 421 -4.76 21.62 15.95
C ARG A 421 -5.74 22.42 15.09
N GLU A 422 -5.44 23.68 14.84
CA GLU A 422 -6.32 24.57 14.07
C GLU A 422 -6.45 24.13 12.61
N ARG A 423 -5.34 23.79 11.96
CA ARG A 423 -5.34 23.27 10.58
C ARG A 423 -6.20 22.00 10.44
N LEU A 424 -6.09 21.07 11.40
CA LEU A 424 -6.83 19.81 11.38
C LEU A 424 -8.32 20.03 11.67
N ARG A 425 -8.66 20.90 12.64
CA ARG A 425 -10.05 21.29 12.94
C ARG A 425 -10.72 21.97 11.76
N HIS A 426 -10.07 22.94 11.14
CA HIS A 426 -10.61 23.61 9.95
C HIS A 426 -10.92 22.63 8.82
N ARG A 427 -10.01 21.67 8.57
CA ARG A 427 -10.23 20.63 7.57
C ARG A 427 -11.40 19.71 7.94
N LEU A 428 -11.51 19.32 9.20
CA LEU A 428 -12.62 18.50 9.72
C LEU A 428 -13.97 19.19 9.53
N VAL A 429 -14.08 20.44 10.00
CA VAL A 429 -15.31 21.24 9.92
C VAL A 429 -15.73 21.41 8.46
N ARG A 430 -14.81 21.80 7.58
CA ARG A 430 -15.09 21.96 6.15
C ARG A 430 -15.57 20.67 5.51
N THR A 431 -14.91 19.55 5.79
CA THR A 431 -15.29 18.25 5.19
C THR A 431 -16.68 17.83 5.66
N LEU A 432 -16.98 17.95 6.95
CA LEU A 432 -18.30 17.62 7.50
C LEU A 432 -19.40 18.57 7.01
N GLN A 433 -19.11 19.85 6.81
CA GLN A 433 -20.03 20.79 6.17
C GLN A 433 -20.41 20.35 4.76
N ASP A 434 -19.44 19.93 3.94
CA ASP A 434 -19.70 19.45 2.59
C ASP A 434 -20.50 18.13 2.60
N VAL A 435 -20.21 17.23 3.54
CA VAL A 435 -20.99 15.98 3.74
C VAL A 435 -22.43 16.28 4.17
N CYS A 436 -22.65 17.20 5.11
CA CYS A 436 -23.98 17.58 5.57
C CYS A 436 -24.81 18.22 4.45
N ARG A 437 -24.19 19.08 3.63
CA ARG A 437 -24.84 19.69 2.46
C ARG A 437 -25.30 18.62 1.47
N HIS A 438 -24.47 17.63 1.19
CA HIS A 438 -24.85 16.50 0.33
C HIS A 438 -25.97 15.67 0.98
N ALA A 439 -25.85 15.32 2.27
CA ALA A 439 -26.83 14.52 3.00
C ALA A 439 -28.21 15.17 3.06
N GLN A 440 -28.28 16.48 3.25
CA GLN A 440 -29.51 17.27 3.19
C GLN A 440 -30.25 17.06 1.87
N GLN A 441 -29.50 17.13 0.78
CA GLN A 441 -30.08 17.04 -0.55
C GLN A 441 -30.28 15.58 -1.03
N ALA A 442 -29.70 14.60 -0.35
CA ALA A 442 -29.82 13.16 -0.63
C ALA A 442 -30.81 12.45 0.32
N GLY A 443 -31.35 13.16 1.32
CA GLY A 443 -32.26 12.59 2.32
C GLY A 443 -31.59 11.64 3.31
N THR A 444 -30.30 11.83 3.61
CA THR A 444 -29.50 10.96 4.50
C THR A 444 -28.98 11.69 5.75
N LEU A 445 -29.73 12.70 6.21
CA LEU A 445 -29.34 13.59 7.32
C LEU A 445 -29.09 12.86 8.63
N GLU A 446 -29.83 11.79 8.93
CA GLU A 446 -29.67 11.00 10.16
C GLU A 446 -28.27 10.37 10.26
N ARG A 447 -27.65 10.02 9.13
CA ARG A 447 -26.26 9.52 9.13
C ARG A 447 -25.29 10.65 9.45
N ALA A 448 -25.52 11.82 8.85
CA ALA A 448 -24.72 13.02 9.08
C ALA A 448 -24.75 13.48 10.54
N THR A 449 -25.90 13.42 11.21
CA THR A 449 -26.00 13.75 12.63
C THR A 449 -25.18 12.80 13.50
N GLY A 450 -25.19 11.49 13.21
CA GLY A 450 -24.39 10.51 13.96
C GLY A 450 -22.88 10.75 13.85
N TRP A 451 -22.38 11.14 12.67
CA TRP A 451 -20.97 11.50 12.50
C TRP A 451 -20.62 12.81 13.25
N LEU A 452 -21.49 13.82 13.20
CA LEU A 452 -21.29 15.08 13.92
C LEU A 452 -21.26 14.87 15.44
N GLU A 453 -22.21 14.10 15.98
CA GLU A 453 -22.27 13.76 17.41
C GLU A 453 -20.98 13.10 17.88
N ARG A 454 -20.52 12.06 17.17
CA ARG A 454 -19.29 11.33 17.51
C ARG A 454 -18.06 12.24 17.54
N VAL A 455 -17.95 13.18 16.61
CA VAL A 455 -16.81 14.11 16.56
C VAL A 455 -16.91 15.16 17.66
N ILE A 456 -18.11 15.66 17.97
CA ILE A 456 -18.35 16.60 19.08
C ILE A 456 -18.00 15.96 20.42
N GLU A 457 -18.30 14.67 20.62
CA GLU A 457 -17.89 13.92 21.81
C GLU A 457 -16.35 13.83 21.94
N ALA A 458 -15.63 13.78 20.82
CA ALA A 458 -14.17 13.72 20.79
C ALA A 458 -13.50 15.11 20.95
N ASP A 459 -14.10 16.18 20.44
CA ASP A 459 -13.59 17.56 20.50
C ASP A 459 -14.74 18.56 20.69
N GLY A 460 -15.17 18.73 21.94
CA GLY A 460 -16.35 19.51 22.33
C GLY A 460 -16.20 21.03 22.24
N ILE A 461 -15.07 21.54 21.76
CA ILE A 461 -14.81 22.99 21.65
C ILE A 461 -14.84 23.51 20.20
N VAL A 462 -15.39 22.73 19.28
CA VAL A 462 -15.48 23.11 17.86
C VAL A 462 -16.89 23.62 17.53
N GLU A 463 -17.13 24.92 17.72
CA GLU A 463 -18.46 25.55 17.52
C GLU A 463 -19.07 25.28 16.14
N GLY A 464 -18.23 25.27 15.09
CA GLY A 464 -18.67 25.03 13.72
C GLY A 464 -19.43 23.70 13.54
N LEU A 465 -19.08 22.66 14.32
CA LEU A 465 -19.77 21.37 14.28
C LEU A 465 -21.14 21.43 14.97
N TYR A 466 -21.26 22.16 16.09
CA TYR A 466 -22.55 22.41 16.72
C TYR A 466 -23.50 23.16 15.78
N ARG A 467 -23.00 24.16 15.05
CA ARG A 467 -23.79 24.88 14.03
C ARG A 467 -24.33 23.95 12.95
N GLN A 468 -23.50 23.04 12.44
CA GLN A 468 -23.96 22.06 11.45
C GLN A 468 -24.98 21.07 12.03
N LEU A 469 -24.76 20.59 13.26
CA LEU A 469 -25.69 19.66 13.90
C LEU A 469 -27.08 20.31 14.13
N MET A 470 -27.10 21.57 14.58
CA MET A 470 -28.34 22.35 14.70
C MET A 470 -29.05 22.49 13.35
N THR A 471 -28.32 22.80 12.26
CA THR A 471 -28.89 22.86 10.91
C THR A 471 -29.49 21.53 10.47
N CYS A 472 -28.80 20.41 10.70
CA CYS A 472 -29.31 19.09 10.37
C CYS A 472 -30.62 18.77 11.13
N TYR A 473 -30.67 19.02 12.44
CA TYR A 473 -31.89 18.80 13.23
C TYR A 473 -33.05 19.72 12.82
N ALA A 474 -32.77 20.97 12.47
CA ALA A 474 -33.79 21.87 11.95
C ALA A 474 -34.40 21.35 10.65
N HIS A 475 -33.59 20.85 9.71
CA HIS A 475 -34.08 20.22 8.48
C HIS A 475 -34.88 18.93 8.73
N LEU A 476 -34.59 18.22 9.82
CA LEU A 476 -35.36 17.05 10.26
C LEU A 476 -36.63 17.39 11.06
N GLY A 477 -36.93 18.69 11.27
CA GLY A 477 -38.07 19.15 12.07
C GLY A 477 -37.94 18.90 13.59
N ARG A 478 -36.73 18.60 14.08
CA ARG A 478 -36.47 18.26 15.49
C ARG A 478 -36.06 19.49 16.31
N ARG A 479 -37.01 20.38 16.56
CA ARG A 479 -36.77 21.67 17.25
C ARG A 479 -36.16 21.51 18.64
N ALA A 480 -36.64 20.54 19.44
CA ALA A 480 -36.08 20.28 20.77
C ALA A 480 -34.58 19.97 20.72
N SER A 481 -34.15 19.15 19.75
CA SER A 481 -32.75 18.78 19.56
C SER A 481 -31.85 19.96 19.15
N VAL A 482 -32.40 20.98 18.49
CA VAL A 482 -31.67 22.23 18.17
C VAL A 482 -31.32 22.97 19.47
N THR A 483 -32.29 23.16 20.36
CA THR A 483 -32.09 23.82 21.66
C THR A 483 -31.14 23.02 22.56
N GLU A 484 -31.32 21.70 22.67
CA GLU A 484 -30.42 20.82 23.43
C GLU A 484 -28.97 20.91 22.93
N THR A 485 -28.78 20.98 21.60
CA THR A 485 -27.45 21.11 21.00
C THR A 485 -26.79 22.44 21.34
N TYR A 486 -27.54 23.54 21.31
CA TYR A 486 -27.03 24.86 21.71
C TYR A 486 -26.68 24.92 23.19
N ASP A 487 -27.53 24.38 24.06
CA ASP A 487 -27.26 24.31 25.50
C ASP A 487 -26.02 23.45 25.79
N ARG A 488 -25.85 22.33 25.08
CA ARG A 488 -24.64 21.50 25.16
C ARG A 488 -23.39 22.27 24.73
N CYS A 489 -23.46 23.06 23.67
CA CYS A 489 -22.37 23.94 23.24
C CYS A 489 -22.02 24.97 24.33
N ARG A 490 -23.03 25.64 24.91
CA ARG A 490 -22.84 26.63 25.98
C ARG A 490 -22.16 25.99 27.20
N ASN A 491 -22.61 24.82 27.62
CA ASN A 491 -22.04 24.11 28.76
C ASN A 491 -20.59 23.67 28.50
N ALA A 492 -20.27 23.20 27.29
CA ALA A 492 -18.92 22.82 26.92
C ALA A 492 -17.95 24.01 26.97
N PHE A 493 -18.34 25.16 26.41
CA PHE A 493 -17.52 26.38 26.42
C PHE A 493 -17.35 26.98 27.82
N ALA A 494 -18.41 26.96 28.64
CA ALA A 494 -18.32 27.41 30.02
C ALA A 494 -17.35 26.54 30.85
N THR A 495 -17.37 25.22 30.62
CA THR A 495 -16.55 24.27 31.38
C THR A 495 -15.10 24.23 30.91
N MET A 496 -14.87 24.18 29.59
CA MET A 496 -13.55 23.90 29.00
C MET A 496 -12.79 25.17 28.60
N CYS A 497 -13.50 26.24 28.24
CA CYS A 497 -12.90 27.49 27.77
C CYS A 497 -13.14 28.67 28.71
N HIS A 498 -13.91 28.48 29.79
CA HIS A 498 -14.36 29.54 30.70
C HIS A 498 -14.97 30.75 29.96
N GLY A 499 -15.74 30.47 28.90
CA GLY A 499 -16.33 31.49 28.03
C GLY A 499 -17.71 31.13 27.51
N GLU A 500 -18.27 32.00 26.68
CA GLU A 500 -19.55 31.77 25.98
C GLU A 500 -19.32 31.38 24.51
N PRO A 501 -20.28 30.69 23.86
CA PRO A 501 -20.26 30.51 22.42
C PRO A 501 -20.22 31.85 21.67
N SER A 502 -19.61 31.85 20.49
CA SER A 502 -19.51 33.03 19.63
C SER A 502 -20.87 33.63 19.25
N ALA A 503 -20.87 34.92 18.91
CA ALA A 503 -22.04 35.63 18.40
C ALA A 503 -22.62 34.97 17.12
N GLU A 504 -21.76 34.38 16.28
CA GLU A 504 -22.17 33.63 15.09
C GLU A 504 -23.02 32.41 15.47
N THR A 505 -22.59 31.62 16.44
CA THR A 505 -23.34 30.44 16.92
C THR A 505 -24.66 30.82 17.55
N ARG A 506 -24.69 31.91 18.34
CA ARG A 506 -25.92 32.46 18.94
C ARG A 506 -26.91 32.90 17.87
N SER A 507 -26.46 33.72 16.92
CA SER A 507 -27.32 34.21 15.83
C SER A 507 -27.87 33.07 14.97
N HIS A 508 -27.06 32.04 14.72
CA HIS A 508 -27.49 30.86 13.95
C HIS A 508 -28.58 30.07 14.68
N TYR A 509 -28.42 29.87 15.99
CA TYR A 509 -29.45 29.24 16.83
C TYR A 509 -30.78 30.03 16.80
N GLU A 510 -30.72 31.36 17.00
CA GLU A 510 -31.88 32.23 16.98
C GLU A 510 -32.63 32.18 15.63
N GLN A 511 -31.89 32.17 14.52
CA GLN A 511 -32.46 32.04 13.18
C GLN A 511 -33.21 30.70 13.00
N LEU A 512 -32.60 29.59 13.40
CA LEU A 512 -33.21 28.26 13.25
C LEU A 512 -34.50 28.12 14.08
N ILE A 513 -34.52 28.69 15.27
CA ILE A 513 -35.71 28.73 16.15
C ILE A 513 -36.78 29.67 15.59
N ALA A 514 -36.41 30.77 14.92
CA ALA A 514 -37.37 31.69 14.32
C ALA A 514 -37.96 31.18 12.99
N SER A 515 -37.21 30.37 12.24
CA SER A 515 -37.60 29.85 10.92
C SER A 515 -38.45 28.57 10.94
N ALA A 516 -38.56 27.93 12.10
CA ALA A 516 -39.36 26.73 12.35
C ALA A 516 -40.65 27.10 13.09
#